data_AF-A0A482VLG4-F1
#
_entry.id   AF-A0A482VLG4-F1
#
_cell.length_a   1.000
_cell.length_b   1.000
_cell.length_c   1.000
_cell.angle_alpha   90.00
_cell.angle_beta   90.00
_cell.angle_gamma   90.00
#
_symmetry.space_group_name_H-M   'P 1'
#
loop_
_entity.id
_entity.type
_entity.pdbx_description
1 polymer ?
#
loop_
_entity_poly.entity_id
_entity_poly.type
_entity_poly.pdbx_seq_one_letter_code
_entity_poly.pdbx_strand_id
1 'polypeptide(L)'
;MEGNATIERRGSMFITNWQDTVDHAAPLEHARSPSPEMPTKIDKSKPGNDRQKKNLPNISVTRHKANSETQYADTEVDELFAMLRESESLDEQGDILQYLVDSKGLDFHTGMLDFGKPITVRDLLKGLYEKACQQKMWGLVRHTAGMLGKRVEDLAKAVTDLLVRQKQITVGMPPNNEHTITAPLPESELRLLIHEAYGEDDSTAMLTQELLVYLAMFIRTEPQLFLEMLRLRVGLIIQVMATELSRTLICDGDEASEHLLNLSPFEMKNLLHHIISGKEFAISSVGRGNFSIVSNKSGRISKKSHISLGQDSTDDLIEADRQGQWLRRRRLDGALNRVPRDFYPRVWGVLERCQGIDIAGKVLPQSLTQEMTSGELKFALAVETVLNTIPQPEYRQLIVEALMVLTLVSEYNVAPSLGGVIQVEHLVHIANELFLDDQMKCDGDATLCCAKPKELREMSKMGGLLCGGAAYICQHFYDSAPSGCYGTMTYMTRAVAVTLDCLPKQGELDCTIS
;
A
#
# COMPACT_ATOMS: atom_id res chain seq x y z
N MET A 1 -67.65 -10.12 42.25
CA MET A 1 -67.58 -8.67 42.50
C MET A 1 -66.63 -8.06 41.48
N GLU A 2 -67.02 -6.91 40.96
CA GLU A 2 -66.70 -6.32 39.65
C GLU A 2 -65.23 -5.94 39.40
N GLY A 3 -64.89 -5.72 38.12
CA GLY A 3 -63.71 -4.94 37.73
C GLY A 3 -63.23 -5.10 36.28
N ASN A 4 -63.79 -4.28 35.38
CA ASN A 4 -63.50 -4.10 33.95
C ASN A 4 -62.01 -4.01 33.51
N ALA A 5 -61.69 -4.54 32.32
CA ALA A 5 -61.45 -3.77 31.08
C ALA A 5 -60.50 -4.50 30.09
N THR A 6 -61.04 -4.94 28.96
CA THR A 6 -60.34 -5.29 27.71
C THR A 6 -60.47 -4.11 26.73
N ILE A 7 -59.48 -3.88 25.85
CA ILE A 7 -59.65 -3.31 24.49
C ILE A 7 -58.40 -3.56 23.65
N GLU A 8 -58.66 -3.99 22.40
CA GLU A 8 -57.74 -4.39 21.34
C GLU A 8 -57.29 -3.23 20.42
N ARG A 9 -56.31 -3.58 19.56
CA ARG A 9 -55.87 -3.01 18.27
C ARG A 9 -56.78 -1.98 17.57
N ARG A 10 -56.13 -0.97 16.97
CA ARG A 10 -56.47 -0.46 15.62
C ARG A 10 -55.31 0.33 14.99
N GLY A 11 -55.03 0.11 13.71
CA GLY A 11 -54.24 1.01 12.88
C GLY A 11 -55.11 2.07 12.19
N SER A 12 -54.49 3.06 11.56
CA SER A 12 -54.98 3.71 10.33
C SER A 12 -53.95 4.69 9.76
N MET A 13 -53.88 4.69 8.42
CA MET A 13 -53.32 5.70 7.53
C MET A 13 -53.87 7.12 7.80
N PHE A 14 -53.17 8.18 7.36
CA PHE A 14 -53.72 9.20 6.45
C PHE A 14 -52.64 10.12 5.83
N ILE A 15 -52.92 10.44 4.57
CA ILE A 15 -52.27 11.29 3.56
C ILE A 15 -52.45 12.78 3.86
N THR A 16 -51.50 13.64 3.48
CA THR A 16 -51.80 15.01 3.02
C THR A 16 -50.84 15.50 1.92
N ASN A 17 -51.47 15.99 0.84
CA ASN A 17 -50.95 16.70 -0.33
C ASN A 17 -50.00 17.86 -0.03
N TRP A 18 -49.04 18.09 -0.92
CA TRP A 18 -48.60 19.44 -1.29
C TRP A 18 -48.62 19.60 -2.80
N GLN A 19 -49.27 20.69 -3.22
CA GLN A 19 -49.74 21.03 -4.55
C GLN A 19 -48.62 21.53 -5.48
N ASP A 20 -48.80 21.27 -6.77
CA ASP A 20 -48.06 21.84 -7.90
C ASP A 20 -47.99 23.37 -7.86
N THR A 21 -46.78 23.91 -8.10
CA THR A 21 -46.61 25.20 -8.79
C THR A 21 -45.50 25.04 -9.83
N VAL A 22 -45.89 25.21 -11.09
CA VAL A 22 -45.06 25.20 -12.28
C VAL A 22 -44.47 26.59 -12.44
N ASP A 23 -43.15 26.72 -12.42
CA ASP A 23 -42.46 27.92 -12.87
C ASP A 23 -41.41 27.60 -13.94
N HIS A 24 -41.46 28.41 -15.00
CA HIS A 24 -40.76 28.24 -16.27
C HIS A 24 -39.23 28.44 -16.15
N ALA A 25 -38.54 27.76 -17.07
CA ALA A 25 -37.09 27.65 -17.23
C ALA A 25 -36.30 28.97 -17.27
N ALA A 26 -35.10 28.93 -16.68
CA ALA A 26 -33.95 29.77 -17.01
C ALA A 26 -32.70 28.87 -17.17
N PRO A 27 -31.80 29.15 -18.14
CA PRO A 27 -30.71 28.22 -18.49
C PRO A 27 -29.57 28.25 -17.47
N LEU A 28 -29.07 27.05 -17.15
CA LEU A 28 -27.94 26.79 -16.26
C LEU A 28 -26.66 27.49 -16.74
N GLU A 29 -26.16 28.43 -15.94
CA GLU A 29 -24.83 28.99 -16.07
C GLU A 29 -23.75 27.93 -15.83
N HIS A 30 -22.69 28.00 -16.64
CA HIS A 30 -21.51 27.16 -16.58
C HIS A 30 -20.82 27.23 -15.21
N ALA A 31 -20.80 26.11 -14.48
CA ALA A 31 -19.88 25.90 -13.38
C ALA A 31 -18.45 25.82 -13.96
N ARG A 32 -17.71 26.93 -13.84
CA ARG A 32 -16.30 27.05 -14.26
C ARG A 32 -15.39 26.31 -13.29
N SER A 33 -14.50 25.48 -13.83
CA SER A 33 -13.26 25.05 -13.17
C SER A 33 -12.33 26.25 -12.98
N PRO A 34 -11.49 26.32 -11.93
CA PRO A 34 -10.53 27.41 -11.78
C PRO A 34 -9.47 27.34 -12.89
N SER A 35 -9.34 28.42 -13.66
CA SER A 35 -8.34 28.57 -14.73
C SER A 35 -6.94 28.80 -14.13
N PRO A 36 -5.86 28.29 -14.76
CA PRO A 36 -4.51 28.65 -14.37
C PRO A 36 -4.12 30.04 -14.89
N GLU A 37 -3.45 30.81 -14.04
CA GLU A 37 -2.85 32.10 -14.39
C GLU A 37 -1.74 31.95 -15.45
N MET A 38 -1.62 32.98 -16.30
CA MET A 38 -0.67 33.06 -17.42
C MET A 38 0.80 33.01 -16.95
N PRO A 39 1.72 32.35 -17.68
CA PRO A 39 3.12 32.31 -17.30
C PRO A 39 3.83 33.62 -17.65
N THR A 40 4.45 34.24 -16.64
CA THR A 40 5.43 35.31 -16.79
C THR A 40 6.71 34.77 -17.45
N LYS A 41 7.23 35.54 -18.42
CA LYS A 41 8.43 35.23 -19.21
C LYS A 41 9.66 35.09 -18.31
N ILE A 42 10.37 33.97 -18.41
CA ILE A 42 11.74 33.80 -17.89
C ILE A 42 12.68 33.44 -19.04
N ASP A 43 13.86 34.06 -18.95
CA ASP A 43 14.88 34.27 -19.96
C ASP A 43 15.60 32.99 -20.43
N LYS A 44 16.08 33.01 -21.68
CA LYS A 44 16.79 31.89 -22.30
C LYS A 44 18.23 31.81 -21.80
N SER A 45 18.59 30.72 -21.11
CA SER A 45 19.98 30.25 -21.05
C SER A 45 20.05 28.72 -21.21
N LYS A 46 21.13 28.26 -21.87
CA LYS A 46 21.32 26.96 -22.56
C LYS A 46 21.27 25.72 -21.63
N PRO A 47 20.97 24.51 -22.17
CA PRO A 47 20.83 23.30 -21.35
C PRO A 47 22.20 22.70 -21.00
N GLY A 48 22.44 22.53 -19.71
CA GLY A 48 23.42 21.60 -19.15
C GLY A 48 22.82 20.19 -19.11
N ASN A 49 23.59 19.23 -19.59
CA ASN A 49 23.22 17.84 -19.81
C ASN A 49 23.37 17.07 -18.49
N ASP A 50 22.28 16.73 -17.80
CA ASP A 50 22.32 15.68 -16.79
C ASP A 50 21.06 14.81 -16.81
N ARG A 51 21.32 13.52 -17.02
CA ARG A 51 20.35 12.44 -17.16
C ARG A 51 20.00 11.90 -15.78
N GLN A 52 18.76 12.07 -15.33
CA GLN A 52 18.21 11.24 -14.26
C GLN A 52 17.09 10.36 -14.80
N LYS A 53 17.32 9.05 -14.67
CA LYS A 53 16.44 7.94 -15.04
C LYS A 53 15.21 7.98 -14.13
N LYS A 54 14.01 8.24 -14.67
CA LYS A 54 12.76 7.93 -13.98
C LYS A 54 12.40 6.46 -14.24
N ASN A 55 13.05 5.55 -13.51
CA ASN A 55 12.53 4.22 -13.26
C ASN A 55 11.79 4.25 -11.91
N LEU A 56 10.64 3.58 -11.80
CA LEU A 56 10.04 3.26 -10.50
C LEU A 56 11.08 2.51 -9.67
N PRO A 57 11.41 2.94 -8.45
CA PRO A 57 12.39 2.22 -7.66
C PRO A 57 11.74 0.92 -7.17
N ASN A 58 12.26 -0.21 -7.64
CA ASN A 58 12.08 -1.45 -6.92
C ASN A 58 12.98 -1.34 -5.69
N ILE A 59 12.48 -0.69 -4.63
CA ILE A 59 13.24 -0.45 -3.40
C ILE A 59 13.42 -1.81 -2.73
N SER A 60 14.60 -2.39 -2.92
CA SER A 60 15.09 -3.45 -2.05
C SER A 60 15.55 -2.76 -0.78
N VAL A 61 14.81 -2.92 0.31
CA VAL A 61 15.29 -2.47 1.62
C VAL A 61 16.40 -3.42 1.98
N THR A 62 17.63 -3.00 1.71
CA THR A 62 18.85 -3.70 2.08
C THR A 62 19.78 -2.62 2.60
N ARG A 63 20.33 -2.81 3.81
CA ARG A 63 21.40 -1.93 4.25
C ARG A 63 22.52 -2.10 3.23
N HIS A 64 22.90 -1.01 2.54
CA HIS A 64 24.04 -1.06 1.64
C HIS A 64 25.22 -1.66 2.39
N LYS A 65 25.73 -2.79 1.89
CA LYS A 65 27.12 -3.18 2.13
C LYS A 65 27.92 -1.97 1.69
N ALA A 66 28.41 -1.15 2.61
CA ALA A 66 29.23 -0.01 2.24
C ALA A 66 30.57 -0.55 1.71
N ASN A 67 30.62 -1.06 0.47
CA ASN A 67 31.81 -1.62 -0.19
C ASN A 67 32.68 -2.56 0.69
N SER A 68 32.17 -3.12 1.79
CA SER A 68 33.00 -3.62 2.89
C SER A 68 33.74 -4.90 2.52
N GLU A 69 33.09 -5.79 1.76
CA GLU A 69 33.74 -7.00 1.22
C GLU A 69 34.95 -6.65 0.35
N THR A 70 34.88 -5.59 -0.47
CA THR A 70 36.01 -5.13 -1.29
C THR A 70 37.01 -4.27 -0.52
N GLN A 71 36.56 -3.54 0.49
CA GLN A 71 37.38 -2.61 1.25
C GLN A 71 38.35 -3.35 2.19
N TYR A 72 37.94 -4.51 2.72
CA TYR A 72 38.70 -5.28 3.71
C TYR A 72 39.25 -6.61 3.15
N ALA A 73 39.01 -6.93 1.88
CA ALA A 73 39.44 -8.18 1.23
C ALA A 73 40.93 -8.49 1.38
N ASP A 74 41.77 -7.45 1.20
CA ASP A 74 43.23 -7.55 1.21
C ASP A 74 43.85 -7.18 2.56
N THR A 75 43.04 -6.94 3.60
CA THR A 75 43.51 -6.53 4.94
C THR A 75 43.71 -7.74 5.84
N GLU A 76 44.84 -7.79 6.56
CA GLU A 76 45.10 -8.88 7.50
C GLU A 76 44.19 -8.80 8.74
N VAL A 77 43.88 -9.94 9.35
CA VAL A 77 42.96 -10.02 10.52
C VAL A 77 43.47 -9.18 11.70
N ASP A 78 44.78 -9.17 11.93
CA ASP A 78 45.39 -8.37 13.01
C ASP A 78 45.27 -6.86 12.74
N GLU A 79 45.36 -6.45 11.47
CA GLU A 79 45.13 -5.06 11.06
C GLU A 79 43.67 -4.65 11.23
N LEU A 80 42.71 -5.54 10.92
CA LEU A 80 41.29 -5.29 11.16
C LEU A 80 41.00 -5.07 12.66
N PHE A 81 41.63 -5.83 13.55
CA PHE A 81 41.50 -5.59 15.00
C PHE A 81 42.16 -4.29 15.46
N ALA A 82 43.24 -3.86 14.81
CA ALA A 82 43.85 -2.56 15.07
C ALA A 82 42.91 -1.42 14.65
N MET A 83 42.38 -1.48 13.42
CA MET A 83 41.39 -0.53 12.91
C MET A 83 40.15 -0.46 13.80
N LEU A 84 39.63 -1.61 14.24
CA LEU A 84 38.47 -1.67 15.15
C LEU A 84 38.73 -0.94 16.48
N ARG A 85 39.96 -1.02 17.00
CA ARG A 85 40.35 -0.38 18.26
C ARG A 85 40.56 1.12 18.11
N GLU A 86 41.06 1.56 16.96
CA GLU A 86 41.36 2.96 16.65
C GLU A 86 40.12 3.73 16.18
N SER A 87 39.12 3.05 15.62
CA SER A 87 37.92 3.69 15.10
C SER A 87 37.06 4.32 16.21
N GLU A 88 36.71 5.58 16.03
CA GLU A 88 35.75 6.31 16.88
C GLU A 88 34.30 6.18 16.38
N SER A 89 34.10 5.68 15.15
CA SER A 89 32.80 5.54 14.52
C SER A 89 32.21 4.15 14.76
N LEU A 90 31.00 4.10 15.35
CA LEU A 90 30.33 2.81 15.56
C LEU A 90 29.90 2.14 14.25
N ASP A 91 29.62 2.91 13.19
CA ASP A 91 29.30 2.34 11.88
C ASP A 91 30.51 1.65 11.25
N GLU A 92 31.69 2.26 11.33
CA GLU A 92 32.93 1.65 10.85
C GLU A 92 33.29 0.39 11.66
N GLN A 93 33.13 0.44 12.99
CA GLN A 93 33.26 -0.75 13.84
C GLN A 93 32.26 -1.85 13.43
N GLY A 94 31.05 -1.46 13.02
CA GLY A 94 30.03 -2.36 12.48
C GLY A 94 30.46 -3.04 11.19
N ASP A 95 30.97 -2.28 10.23
CA ASP A 95 31.42 -2.80 8.93
C ASP A 95 32.60 -3.77 9.07
N ILE A 96 33.58 -3.44 9.93
CA ILE A 96 34.71 -4.33 10.23
C ILE A 96 34.24 -5.63 10.89
N LEU A 97 33.34 -5.53 11.87
CA LEU A 97 32.82 -6.70 12.57
C LEU A 97 31.94 -7.57 11.67
N GLN A 98 31.15 -6.99 10.78
CA GLN A 98 30.40 -7.73 9.76
C GLN A 98 31.36 -8.55 8.89
N TYR A 99 32.42 -7.92 8.36
CA TYR A 99 33.41 -8.62 7.55
C TYR A 99 34.11 -9.76 8.32
N LEU A 100 34.42 -9.56 9.60
CA LEU A 100 34.99 -10.61 10.47
C LEU A 100 34.01 -11.76 10.71
N VAL A 101 32.71 -11.46 10.86
CA VAL A 101 31.66 -12.48 11.00
C VAL A 101 31.56 -13.31 9.72
N ASP A 102 31.53 -12.67 8.56
CA ASP A 102 31.38 -13.36 7.26
C ASP A 102 32.62 -14.20 6.91
N SER A 103 33.82 -13.69 7.22
CA SER A 103 35.08 -14.35 6.85
C SER A 103 35.58 -15.39 7.85
N LYS A 104 35.32 -15.21 9.15
CA LYS A 104 35.86 -16.07 10.23
C LYS A 104 34.79 -16.72 11.11
N GLY A 105 33.58 -16.20 11.11
CA GLY A 105 32.49 -16.64 11.98
C GLY A 105 32.52 -16.01 13.38
N LEU A 106 31.37 -16.06 14.04
CA LEU A 106 31.13 -15.44 15.35
C LEU A 106 32.02 -15.97 16.47
N ASP A 107 32.40 -17.25 16.41
CA ASP A 107 33.14 -17.91 17.49
C ASP A 107 34.68 -17.83 17.29
N PHE A 108 35.14 -17.03 16.32
CA PHE A 108 36.56 -16.78 16.10
C PHE A 108 37.19 -16.03 17.28
N HIS A 109 38.33 -16.51 17.76
CA HIS A 109 39.08 -15.92 18.88
C HIS A 109 39.95 -14.76 18.40
N THR A 110 39.87 -13.63 19.11
CA THR A 110 40.57 -12.39 18.72
C THR A 110 42.00 -12.30 19.26
N GLY A 111 42.44 -13.30 20.04
CA GLY A 111 43.72 -13.27 20.76
C GLY A 111 43.74 -12.35 21.98
N MET A 112 42.68 -11.56 22.20
CA MET A 112 42.53 -10.69 23.37
C MET A 112 41.94 -11.47 24.56
N LEU A 113 42.30 -11.05 25.77
CA LEU A 113 41.78 -11.59 27.02
C LEU A 113 41.04 -10.49 27.79
N ASP A 114 39.83 -10.78 28.26
CA ASP A 114 39.09 -9.95 29.21
C ASP A 114 38.91 -10.73 30.52
N PHE A 115 39.44 -10.19 31.62
CA PHE A 115 39.51 -10.86 32.93
C PHE A 115 40.01 -12.32 32.86
N GLY A 116 40.97 -12.60 31.96
CA GLY A 116 41.53 -13.93 31.74
C GLY A 116 40.69 -14.88 30.87
N LYS A 117 39.59 -14.42 30.27
CA LYS A 117 38.79 -15.18 29.31
C LYS A 117 39.09 -14.74 27.87
N PRO A 118 39.22 -15.67 26.91
CA PRO A 118 39.42 -15.33 25.50
C PRO A 118 38.18 -14.62 24.96
N ILE A 119 38.40 -13.48 24.31
CA ILE A 119 37.37 -12.71 23.65
C ILE A 119 37.12 -13.29 22.26
N THR A 120 35.85 -13.42 21.88
CA THR A 120 35.43 -13.83 20.52
C THR A 120 34.90 -12.64 19.72
N VAL A 121 34.80 -12.79 18.40
CA VAL A 121 34.11 -11.82 17.52
C VAL A 121 32.68 -11.58 18.01
N ARG A 122 31.98 -12.63 18.47
CA ARG A 122 30.67 -12.53 19.10
C ARG A 122 30.65 -11.60 20.30
N ASP A 123 31.68 -11.63 21.14
CA ASP A 123 31.73 -10.77 22.33
C ASP A 123 32.00 -9.30 21.97
N LEU A 124 32.86 -9.06 20.98
CA LEU A 124 33.05 -7.71 20.43
C LEU A 124 31.74 -7.17 19.83
N LEU A 125 31.02 -8.01 19.08
CA LEU A 125 29.75 -7.65 18.47
C LEU A 125 28.64 -7.39 19.51
N LYS A 126 28.61 -8.14 20.63
CA LYS A 126 27.73 -7.81 21.77
C LYS A 126 28.07 -6.43 22.35
N GLY A 127 29.36 -6.12 22.52
CA GLY A 127 29.81 -4.82 22.98
C GLY A 127 29.38 -3.68 22.04
N LEU A 128 29.48 -3.88 20.72
CA LEU A 128 28.98 -2.92 19.74
C LEU A 128 27.46 -2.76 19.82
N TYR A 129 26.71 -3.87 19.90
CA TYR A 129 25.26 -3.85 20.07
C TYR A 129 24.82 -3.02 21.30
N GLU A 130 25.50 -3.20 22.44
CA GLU A 130 25.20 -2.46 23.67
C GLU A 130 25.51 -0.96 23.53
N LYS A 131 26.65 -0.60 22.92
CA LYS A 131 26.99 0.80 22.62
C LYS A 131 25.99 1.44 21.65
N ALA A 132 25.61 0.72 20.59
CA ALA A 132 24.62 1.18 19.61
C ALA A 132 23.25 1.42 20.27
N CYS A 133 22.85 0.55 21.20
CA CYS A 133 21.64 0.75 22.02
C CYS A 133 21.73 2.04 22.85
N GLN A 134 22.86 2.28 23.52
CA GLN A 134 23.06 3.48 24.36
C GLN A 134 23.02 4.77 23.55
N GLN A 135 23.61 4.76 22.35
CA GLN A 135 23.63 5.89 21.43
C GLN A 135 22.37 6.00 20.56
N LYS A 136 21.44 5.03 20.67
CA LYS A 136 20.18 4.97 19.91
C LYS A 136 20.39 4.92 18.38
N MET A 137 21.46 4.27 17.93
CA MET A 137 21.74 4.03 16.52
C MET A 137 20.95 2.82 16.03
N TRP A 138 19.66 3.00 15.76
CA TRP A 138 18.73 1.88 15.56
C TRP A 138 19.06 0.98 14.36
N GLY A 139 19.59 1.53 13.27
CA GLY A 139 20.02 0.73 12.12
C GLY A 139 21.16 -0.21 12.49
N LEU A 140 22.12 0.27 13.29
CA LEU A 140 23.22 -0.55 13.79
C LEU A 140 22.75 -1.54 14.87
N VAL A 141 21.79 -1.17 15.72
CA VAL A 141 21.15 -2.09 16.68
C VAL A 141 20.49 -3.26 15.95
N ARG A 142 19.69 -3.00 14.91
CA ARG A 142 19.04 -4.06 14.12
C ARG A 142 20.04 -4.96 13.42
N HIS A 143 21.05 -4.36 12.81
CA HIS A 143 22.11 -5.07 12.10
C HIS A 143 22.90 -6.00 13.03
N THR A 144 23.44 -5.46 14.12
CA THR A 144 24.20 -6.25 15.11
C THR A 144 23.32 -7.28 15.84
N ALA A 145 22.04 -6.98 16.07
CA ALA A 145 21.10 -7.96 16.61
C ALA A 145 20.83 -9.12 15.65
N GLY A 146 20.68 -8.83 14.35
CA GLY A 146 20.48 -9.81 13.30
C GLY A 146 21.66 -10.79 13.21
N MET A 147 22.88 -10.25 13.07
CA MET A 147 24.12 -11.04 13.08
C MET A 147 24.29 -11.90 14.35
N LEU A 148 23.98 -11.34 15.54
CA LEU A 148 24.04 -12.09 16.80
C LEU A 148 22.97 -13.17 16.93
N GLY A 149 22.04 -13.22 15.98
CA GLY A 149 20.91 -14.12 15.99
C GLY A 149 19.93 -13.87 17.12
N LYS A 150 19.80 -12.61 17.56
CA LYS A 150 18.83 -12.20 18.57
C LYS A 150 17.40 -12.42 18.06
N ARG A 151 16.48 -12.46 19.01
CA ARG A 151 15.05 -12.69 18.78
C ARG A 151 14.27 -11.59 19.45
N VAL A 152 13.22 -11.13 18.80
CA VAL A 152 12.24 -10.27 19.44
C VAL A 152 11.38 -11.10 20.38
N GLU A 153 11.15 -10.59 21.59
CA GLU A 153 10.32 -11.25 22.60
C GLU A 153 8.88 -11.46 22.09
N ASP A 154 8.23 -12.53 22.53
CA ASP A 154 6.85 -12.89 22.17
C ASP A 154 6.59 -13.10 20.66
N LEU A 155 7.62 -13.25 19.81
CA LEU A 155 7.44 -13.36 18.36
C LEU A 155 6.51 -14.53 17.94
N ALA A 156 6.72 -15.73 18.47
CA ALA A 156 5.86 -16.88 18.14
C ALA A 156 4.40 -16.67 18.59
N LYS A 157 4.21 -16.02 19.74
CA LYS A 157 2.89 -15.63 20.24
C LYS A 157 2.24 -14.58 19.34
N ALA A 158 3.00 -13.59 18.87
CA ALA A 158 2.53 -12.57 17.93
C ALA A 158 2.04 -13.18 16.61
N VAL A 159 2.82 -14.10 16.03
CA VAL A 159 2.42 -14.85 14.83
C VAL A 159 1.16 -15.68 15.10
N THR A 160 1.09 -16.35 16.25
CA THR A 160 -0.12 -17.10 16.64
C THR A 160 -1.35 -16.20 16.74
N ASP A 161 -1.23 -15.02 17.35
CA ASP A 161 -2.29 -14.03 17.51
C ASP A 161 -2.91 -13.58 16.17
N LEU A 162 -2.08 -13.46 15.14
CA LEU A 162 -2.51 -13.11 13.79
C LEU A 162 -3.22 -14.30 13.10
N LEU A 163 -2.65 -15.50 13.19
CA LEU A 163 -3.19 -16.71 12.57
C LEU A 163 -4.55 -17.11 13.14
N VAL A 164 -4.75 -17.05 14.46
CA VAL A 164 -6.05 -17.37 15.09
C VAL A 164 -7.16 -16.40 14.71
N ARG A 165 -6.81 -15.21 14.23
CA ARG A 165 -7.73 -14.21 13.67
C ARG A 165 -7.87 -14.35 12.15
N GLN A 166 -7.58 -15.54 11.64
CA GLN A 166 -7.70 -15.93 10.23
C GLN A 166 -6.86 -15.06 9.28
N LYS A 167 -5.70 -14.58 9.74
CA LYS A 167 -4.73 -13.88 8.90
C LYS A 167 -3.60 -14.80 8.52
N GLN A 168 -3.40 -15.03 7.23
CA GLN A 168 -2.17 -15.63 6.72
C GLN A 168 -1.04 -14.61 6.78
N ILE A 169 0.18 -15.06 7.04
CA ILE A 169 1.36 -14.19 7.08
C ILE A 169 2.32 -14.66 5.99
N THR A 170 3.01 -13.71 5.38
CA THR A 170 4.17 -14.01 4.51
C THR A 170 5.35 -13.14 4.91
N VAL A 171 6.54 -13.72 4.83
CA VAL A 171 7.83 -13.05 5.09
C VAL A 171 8.76 -13.24 3.91
N GLY A 172 9.69 -12.29 3.71
CA GLY A 172 10.53 -12.23 2.52
C GLY A 172 9.91 -11.41 1.40
N MET A 173 10.58 -11.40 0.24
CA MET A 173 10.24 -10.54 -0.90
C MET A 173 9.70 -11.35 -2.09
N PRO A 174 8.52 -11.00 -2.63
CA PRO A 174 8.02 -11.60 -3.86
C PRO A 174 8.88 -11.25 -5.08
N PRO A 175 8.93 -12.08 -6.13
CA PRO A 175 8.29 -13.39 -6.25
C PRO A 175 9.18 -14.57 -5.81
N ASN A 176 10.47 -14.35 -5.59
CA ASN A 176 11.46 -15.43 -5.54
C ASN A 176 11.65 -16.01 -4.13
N ASN A 177 11.49 -15.21 -3.07
CA ASN A 177 11.80 -15.65 -1.70
C ASN A 177 10.72 -15.19 -0.71
N GLU A 178 9.45 -15.49 -1.01
CA GLU A 178 8.32 -15.21 -0.12
C GLU A 178 7.76 -16.50 0.46
N HIS A 179 7.77 -16.61 1.77
CA HIS A 179 7.37 -17.80 2.51
C HIS A 179 6.06 -17.57 3.23
N THR A 180 5.08 -18.46 3.04
CA THR A 180 3.76 -18.35 3.69
C THR A 180 3.73 -19.15 4.99
N ILE A 181 3.33 -18.47 6.07
CA ILE A 181 3.07 -19.06 7.38
C ILE A 181 1.57 -19.21 7.54
N THR A 182 1.08 -20.46 7.53
CA THR A 182 -0.35 -20.80 7.65
C THR A 182 -0.70 -21.48 8.98
N ALA A 183 0.30 -21.82 9.79
CA ALA A 183 0.13 -22.45 11.09
C ALA A 183 1.15 -21.89 12.08
N PRO A 184 0.85 -21.90 13.40
CA PRO A 184 1.82 -21.48 14.41
C PRO A 184 3.09 -22.33 14.32
N LEU A 185 4.24 -21.67 14.32
CA LEU A 185 5.55 -22.31 14.29
C LEU A 185 6.27 -22.14 15.63
N PRO A 186 7.09 -23.12 16.06
CA PRO A 186 8.03 -22.93 17.16
C PRO A 186 8.98 -21.76 16.88
N GLU A 187 9.46 -21.11 17.95
CA GLU A 187 10.33 -19.93 17.84
C GLU A 187 11.61 -20.18 17.03
N SER A 188 12.21 -21.36 17.16
CA SER A 188 13.42 -21.73 16.41
C SER A 188 13.16 -21.86 14.91
N GLU A 189 12.05 -22.48 14.53
CA GLU A 189 11.66 -22.65 13.13
C GLU A 189 11.26 -21.33 12.50
N LEU A 190 10.49 -20.51 13.22
CA LEU A 190 10.11 -19.18 12.75
C LEU A 190 11.32 -18.29 12.49
N ARG A 191 12.33 -18.35 13.37
CA ARG A 191 13.58 -17.62 13.19
C ARG A 191 14.32 -18.08 11.92
N LEU A 192 14.48 -19.39 11.74
CA LEU A 192 15.17 -19.95 10.57
C LEU A 192 14.47 -19.55 9.28
N LEU A 193 13.13 -19.65 9.26
CA LEU A 193 12.31 -19.28 8.11
C LEU A 193 12.47 -17.79 7.76
N ILE A 194 12.48 -16.89 8.75
CA ILE A 194 12.69 -15.46 8.49
C ILE A 194 14.10 -15.20 7.96
N HIS A 195 15.12 -15.84 8.52
CA HIS A 195 16.50 -15.67 8.04
C HIS A 195 16.67 -16.21 6.62
N GLU A 196 16.14 -17.39 6.31
CA GLU A 196 16.16 -17.96 4.95
C GLU A 196 15.42 -17.08 3.93
N ALA A 197 14.33 -16.42 4.35
CA ALA A 197 13.54 -15.52 3.50
C ALA A 197 14.30 -14.25 3.06
N TYR A 198 15.30 -13.81 3.83
CA TYR A 198 16.08 -12.59 3.53
C TYR A 198 17.56 -12.86 3.25
N GLY A 199 18.05 -14.09 3.47
CA GLY A 199 19.44 -14.48 3.23
C GLY A 199 20.41 -13.66 4.08
N GLU A 200 21.31 -12.95 3.41
CA GLU A 200 22.36 -12.12 4.03
C GLU A 200 21.81 -10.80 4.64
N ASP A 201 20.55 -10.44 4.41
CA ASP A 201 19.98 -9.21 4.95
C ASP A 201 19.40 -9.40 6.37
N ASP A 202 20.32 -9.54 7.32
CA ASP A 202 20.02 -9.69 8.74
C ASP A 202 19.27 -8.48 9.34
N SER A 203 19.48 -7.29 8.79
CA SER A 203 18.80 -6.06 9.23
C SER A 203 17.31 -6.10 8.91
N THR A 204 16.95 -6.48 7.69
CA THR A 204 15.55 -6.61 7.26
C THR A 204 14.87 -7.81 7.90
N ALA A 205 15.62 -8.89 8.17
CA ALA A 205 15.13 -10.03 8.97
C ALA A 205 14.76 -9.60 10.40
N MET A 206 15.58 -8.78 11.06
CA MET A 206 15.27 -8.22 12.38
C MET A 206 14.06 -7.29 12.33
N LEU A 207 14.01 -6.39 11.34
CA LEU A 207 12.86 -5.50 11.14
C LEU A 207 11.55 -6.28 10.93
N THR A 208 11.59 -7.38 10.18
CA THR A 208 10.44 -8.26 9.97
C THR A 208 9.91 -8.82 11.29
N GLN A 209 10.79 -9.23 12.20
CA GLN A 209 10.39 -9.69 13.53
C GLN A 209 9.69 -8.58 14.34
N GLU A 210 10.23 -7.35 14.32
CA GLU A 210 9.61 -6.20 15.00
C GLU A 210 8.21 -5.90 14.44
N LEU A 211 8.08 -5.85 13.11
CA LEU A 211 6.80 -5.55 12.46
C LEU A 211 5.74 -6.62 12.75
N LEU A 212 6.10 -7.90 12.81
CA LEU A 212 5.17 -8.97 13.19
C LEU A 212 4.58 -8.75 14.59
N VAL A 213 5.41 -8.33 15.55
CA VAL A 213 4.96 -8.02 16.91
C VAL A 213 4.04 -6.80 16.92
N TYR A 214 4.34 -5.76 16.14
CA TYR A 214 3.48 -4.58 16.04
C TYR A 214 2.15 -4.89 15.35
N LEU A 215 2.16 -5.67 14.27
CA LEU A 215 0.95 -6.15 13.61
C LEU A 215 0.05 -6.94 14.56
N ALA A 216 0.63 -7.85 15.34
CA ALA A 216 -0.09 -8.64 16.34
C ALA A 216 -0.67 -7.77 17.47
N MET A 217 0.05 -6.74 17.89
CA MET A 217 -0.48 -5.76 18.84
C MET A 217 -1.65 -4.98 18.23
N PHE A 218 -1.54 -4.49 16.98
CA PHE A 218 -2.61 -3.75 16.33
C PHE A 218 -3.85 -4.59 16.08
N ILE A 219 -3.73 -5.85 15.67
CA ILE A 219 -4.93 -6.68 15.44
C ILE A 219 -5.68 -6.98 16.74
N ARG A 220 -4.99 -6.98 17.89
CA ARG A 220 -5.62 -7.08 19.22
C ARG A 220 -6.34 -5.81 19.63
N THR A 221 -5.72 -4.64 19.42
CA THR A 221 -6.22 -3.37 19.94
C THR A 221 -7.18 -2.67 18.97
N GLU A 222 -6.98 -2.86 17.67
CA GLU A 222 -7.67 -2.19 16.58
C GLU A 222 -7.95 -3.17 15.42
N PRO A 223 -8.74 -4.24 15.64
CA PRO A 223 -9.02 -5.26 14.62
C PRO A 223 -9.63 -4.71 13.33
N GLN A 224 -10.33 -3.56 13.40
CA GLN A 224 -10.92 -2.88 12.24
C GLN A 224 -9.89 -2.51 11.16
N LEU A 225 -8.62 -2.34 11.52
CA LEU A 225 -7.54 -2.01 10.59
C LEU A 225 -7.26 -3.14 9.58
N PHE A 226 -7.65 -4.37 9.94
CA PHE A 226 -7.37 -5.60 9.19
C PHE A 226 -8.62 -6.20 8.53
N LEU A 227 -9.73 -5.46 8.48
CA LEU A 227 -10.94 -5.93 7.80
C LEU A 227 -10.65 -6.22 6.33
N GLU A 228 -11.15 -7.35 5.86
CA GLU A 228 -11.02 -7.84 4.46
C GLU A 228 -9.58 -8.03 3.94
N MET A 229 -8.57 -7.95 4.82
CA MET A 229 -7.21 -8.36 4.50
C MET A 229 -7.03 -9.80 4.95
N LEU A 230 -6.91 -10.78 4.05
CA LEU A 230 -6.74 -12.18 4.46
C LEU A 230 -5.27 -12.51 4.70
N ARG A 231 -4.37 -11.94 3.90
CA ARG A 231 -2.92 -12.15 3.97
C ARG A 231 -2.16 -10.88 4.28
N LEU A 232 -1.25 -10.96 5.25
CA LEU A 232 -0.31 -9.90 5.61
C LEU A 232 1.05 -10.19 4.98
N ARG A 233 1.43 -9.38 4.01
CA ARG A 233 2.69 -9.51 3.25
C ARG A 233 3.74 -8.58 3.82
N VAL A 234 4.48 -9.05 4.83
CA VAL A 234 5.36 -8.19 5.63
C VAL A 234 6.47 -7.56 4.78
N GLY A 235 7.04 -8.29 3.83
CA GLY A 235 8.04 -7.72 2.91
C GLY A 235 7.47 -6.58 2.05
N LEU A 236 6.26 -6.74 1.49
CA LEU A 236 5.60 -5.66 0.74
C LEU A 236 5.22 -4.47 1.64
N ILE A 237 4.85 -4.72 2.90
CA ILE A 237 4.61 -3.65 3.88
C ILE A 237 5.91 -2.85 4.11
N ILE A 238 7.05 -3.51 4.27
CA ILE A 238 8.37 -2.87 4.40
C ILE A 238 8.68 -2.02 3.16
N GLN A 239 8.48 -2.56 1.96
CA GLN A 239 8.70 -1.84 0.70
C GLN A 239 7.81 -0.60 0.59
N VAL A 240 6.54 -0.70 1.00
CA VAL A 240 5.62 0.43 1.04
C VAL A 240 6.09 1.48 2.05
N MET A 241 6.53 1.07 3.24
CA MET A 241 7.07 1.99 4.25
C MET A 241 8.29 2.76 3.73
N ALA A 242 9.23 2.08 3.07
CA ALA A 242 10.39 2.72 2.45
C ALA A 242 10.01 3.66 1.30
N THR A 243 9.07 3.25 0.44
CA THR A 243 8.57 4.08 -0.66
C THR A 243 7.90 5.35 -0.15
N GLU A 244 7.15 5.25 0.95
CA GLU A 244 6.51 6.40 1.58
C GLU A 244 7.51 7.35 2.25
N LEU A 245 8.61 6.82 2.81
CA LEU A 245 9.71 7.65 3.29
C LEU A 245 10.42 8.37 2.14
N SER A 246 10.79 7.64 1.08
CA SER A 246 11.42 8.21 -0.13
C SER A 246 10.61 9.38 -0.68
N ARG A 247 9.29 9.21 -0.81
CA ARG A 247 8.40 10.26 -1.31
C ARG A 247 8.34 11.47 -0.37
N THR A 248 8.25 11.23 0.94
CA THR A 248 8.05 12.31 1.91
C THR A 248 9.33 13.09 2.17
N LEU A 249 10.48 12.43 2.13
CA LEU A 249 11.80 13.03 2.33
C LEU A 249 12.43 13.51 1.02
N ILE A 250 11.83 13.19 -0.13
CA ILE A 250 12.34 13.51 -1.47
C ILE A 250 13.78 12.97 -1.60
N CYS A 251 13.97 11.72 -1.16
CA CYS A 251 15.24 11.00 -1.22
C CYS A 251 15.10 9.78 -2.13
N ASP A 252 16.22 9.21 -2.53
CA ASP A 252 16.19 7.99 -3.33
C ASP A 252 15.76 6.76 -2.49
N GLY A 253 15.61 5.61 -3.15
CA GLY A 253 15.16 4.39 -2.49
C GLY A 253 16.14 3.84 -1.46
N ASP A 254 17.42 4.12 -1.64
CA ASP A 254 18.50 3.57 -0.83
C ASP A 254 18.61 4.40 0.46
N GLU A 255 18.63 5.73 0.33
CA GLU A 255 18.55 6.67 1.44
C GLU A 255 17.27 6.43 2.28
N ALA A 256 16.13 6.19 1.62
CA ALA A 256 14.88 5.88 2.31
C ALA A 256 14.92 4.57 3.10
N SER A 257 15.61 3.55 2.57
CA SER A 257 15.79 2.26 3.24
C SER A 257 16.67 2.40 4.48
N GLU A 258 17.74 3.20 4.40
CA GLU A 258 18.58 3.52 5.54
C GLU A 258 17.81 4.30 6.61
N HIS A 259 17.03 5.30 6.20
CA HIS A 259 16.15 6.03 7.12
C HIS A 259 15.13 5.12 7.80
N LEU A 260 14.52 4.18 7.06
CA LEU A 260 13.59 3.20 7.61
C LEU A 260 14.27 2.34 8.69
N LEU A 261 15.47 1.80 8.39
CA LEU A 261 16.24 0.99 9.34
C LEU A 261 16.73 1.79 10.54
N ASN A 262 16.83 3.11 10.45
CA ASN A 262 17.23 3.99 11.55
C ASN A 262 16.06 4.55 12.39
N LEU A 263 14.80 4.26 12.05
CA LEU A 263 13.67 4.66 12.89
C LEU A 263 13.72 3.97 14.26
N SER A 264 13.43 4.71 15.32
CA SER A 264 13.21 4.12 16.64
C SER A 264 12.01 3.16 16.65
N PRO A 265 11.92 2.24 17.64
CA PRO A 265 10.76 1.36 17.78
C PRO A 265 9.41 2.09 17.79
N PHE A 266 9.37 3.31 18.36
CA PHE A 266 8.16 4.12 18.40
C PHE A 266 7.81 4.73 17.04
N GLU A 267 8.79 5.31 16.34
CA GLU A 267 8.61 5.86 14.99
C GLU A 267 8.22 4.77 13.99
N MET A 268 8.89 3.61 14.05
CA MET A 268 8.59 2.43 13.23
C MET A 268 7.14 1.95 13.42
N LYS A 269 6.72 1.77 14.68
CA LYS A 269 5.34 1.42 15.04
C LYS A 269 4.35 2.44 14.50
N ASN A 270 4.64 3.73 14.65
CA ASN A 270 3.75 4.79 14.17
C ASN A 270 3.66 4.80 12.64
N LEU A 271 4.78 4.69 11.93
CA LEU A 271 4.78 4.60 10.47
C LEU A 271 3.92 3.42 10.01
N LEU A 272 4.13 2.24 10.60
CA LEU A 272 3.34 1.05 10.30
C LEU A 272 1.83 1.28 10.54
N HIS A 273 1.45 1.90 11.66
CA HIS A 273 0.05 2.23 11.95
C HIS A 273 -0.56 3.15 10.90
N HIS A 274 0.18 4.16 10.44
CA HIS A 274 -0.29 5.07 9.40
C HIS A 274 -0.48 4.36 8.06
N ILE A 275 0.47 3.49 7.66
CA ILE A 275 0.35 2.66 6.45
C ILE A 275 -0.89 1.76 6.52
N ILE A 276 -1.09 1.05 7.63
CA ILE A 276 -2.23 0.11 7.77
C ILE A 276 -3.55 0.87 7.96
N SER A 277 -3.58 2.02 8.63
CA SER A 277 -4.83 2.79 8.75
C SER A 277 -5.22 3.49 7.45
N GLY A 278 -4.26 3.69 6.54
CA GLY A 278 -4.44 4.47 5.33
C GLY A 278 -4.77 5.93 5.61
N LYS A 279 -4.62 6.41 6.85
CA LYS A 279 -4.81 7.83 7.15
C LYS A 279 -3.67 8.62 6.53
N GLU A 280 -3.95 9.86 6.15
CA GLU A 280 -2.90 10.78 5.73
C GLU A 280 -2.02 11.15 6.93
N PHE A 281 -0.74 11.34 6.65
CA PHE A 281 0.25 11.72 7.63
C PHE A 281 1.33 12.56 6.97
N ALA A 282 1.86 13.49 7.74
CA ALA A 282 3.05 14.24 7.38
C ALA A 282 4.23 13.66 8.16
N ILE A 283 5.37 13.51 7.49
CA ILE A 283 6.65 13.26 8.16
C ILE A 283 7.44 14.57 8.09
N SER A 284 7.84 15.10 9.24
CA SER A 284 8.78 16.22 9.30
C SER A 284 10.10 15.74 9.88
N SER A 285 11.20 16.09 9.21
CA SER A 285 12.54 15.90 9.75
C SER A 285 12.75 16.90 10.88
N VAL A 286 13.02 16.41 12.08
CA VAL A 286 13.48 17.22 13.20
C VAL A 286 14.98 16.97 13.26
N GLY A 287 15.80 17.97 12.93
CA GLY A 287 17.22 17.81 12.62
C GLY A 287 18.00 16.81 13.50
N ARG A 288 18.99 16.14 12.88
CA ARG A 288 19.72 14.94 13.37
C ARG A 288 18.96 13.61 13.22
N GLY A 289 18.33 13.35 12.08
CA GLY A 289 17.84 12.01 11.72
C GLY A 289 16.62 11.51 12.50
N ASN A 290 16.01 12.34 13.36
CA ASN A 290 14.75 12.01 14.03
C ASN A 290 13.56 12.45 13.17
N PHE A 291 12.53 11.63 13.09
CA PHE A 291 11.36 11.88 12.25
C PHE A 291 10.11 12.02 13.11
N SER A 292 9.43 13.17 12.99
CA SER A 292 8.10 13.31 13.59
C SER A 292 7.05 12.86 12.57
N ILE A 293 6.34 11.78 12.90
CA ILE A 293 5.20 11.30 12.10
C ILE A 293 3.93 11.82 12.76
N VAL A 294 3.29 12.80 12.12
CA VAL A 294 2.05 13.41 12.61
C VAL A 294 0.90 13.00 11.70
N SER A 295 -0.11 12.34 12.27
CA SER A 295 -1.35 12.08 11.56
C SER A 295 -2.01 13.41 11.22
N ASN A 296 -2.29 13.64 9.93
CA ASN A 296 -3.16 14.72 9.56
C ASN A 296 -4.54 14.35 10.11
N LYS A 297 -5.00 15.08 11.12
CA LYS A 297 -6.41 15.04 11.50
C LYS A 297 -7.18 15.55 10.29
N SER A 298 -7.65 14.64 9.42
CA SER A 298 -8.68 14.96 8.44
C SER A 298 -9.87 15.46 9.25
N GLY A 299 -10.02 16.79 9.32
CA GLY A 299 -11.16 17.41 9.92
C GLY A 299 -12.41 16.82 9.28
N ARG A 300 -13.33 16.36 10.12
CA ARG A 300 -14.70 16.05 9.68
C ARG A 300 -15.17 17.24 8.85
N ILE A 301 -15.63 17.01 7.62
CA ILE A 301 -16.43 17.98 6.87
C ILE A 301 -17.69 18.23 7.71
N SER A 302 -17.61 19.23 8.59
CA SER A 302 -18.73 19.71 9.37
C SER A 302 -19.30 20.90 8.63
N LYS A 303 -20.47 20.68 8.04
CA LYS A 303 -21.39 21.73 7.61
C LYS A 303 -21.56 22.75 8.74
N LYS A 304 -20.97 23.94 8.62
CA LYS A 304 -21.60 25.25 8.88
C LYS A 304 -20.57 26.37 8.87
N SER A 305 -20.90 27.38 8.08
CA SER A 305 -20.39 28.75 8.10
C SER A 305 -20.11 29.29 9.50
N HIS A 306 -18.88 29.73 9.75
CA HIS A 306 -18.63 30.84 10.66
C HIS A 306 -17.44 31.66 10.16
N ILE A 307 -17.70 32.90 9.79
CA ILE A 307 -16.69 33.91 9.53
C ILE A 307 -15.99 34.21 10.86
N SER A 308 -14.66 34.08 10.89
CA SER A 308 -13.83 34.66 11.94
C SER A 308 -12.63 35.33 11.27
N LEU A 309 -12.58 36.65 11.40
CA LEU A 309 -11.45 37.49 11.04
C LEU A 309 -10.40 37.35 12.15
N GLY A 310 -9.25 36.76 11.82
CA GLY A 310 -8.08 36.68 12.69
C GLY A 310 -6.85 36.28 11.87
N GLN A 311 -5.92 37.23 11.73
CA GLN A 311 -4.64 37.05 11.06
C GLN A 311 -3.79 36.01 11.80
N ASP A 312 -3.43 34.92 11.12
CA ASP A 312 -2.15 34.25 11.29
C ASP A 312 -1.72 33.70 9.92
N SER A 313 -0.65 34.29 9.39
CA SER A 313 -0.03 34.00 8.11
C SER A 313 0.78 32.70 8.17
N THR A 314 0.09 31.57 8.32
CA THR A 314 0.64 30.21 8.21
C THR A 314 -0.22 29.26 7.36
N ASP A 315 -1.32 29.74 6.79
CA ASP A 315 -2.28 28.90 6.03
C ASP A 315 -1.88 28.71 4.55
N ASP A 316 -0.96 29.52 4.02
CA ASP A 316 -0.54 29.48 2.59
C ASP A 316 0.51 28.39 2.28
N LEU A 317 0.96 27.61 3.27
CA LEU A 317 1.92 26.50 3.08
C LEU A 317 1.25 25.11 3.13
N ILE A 318 -0.08 25.05 3.27
CA ILE A 318 -0.84 23.79 3.51
C ILE A 318 -1.79 23.43 2.35
N GLU A 319 -1.66 24.06 1.18
CA GLU A 319 -2.16 23.50 -0.08
C GLU A 319 -1.13 22.51 -0.68
N ALA A 320 -0.66 21.56 0.14
CA ALA A 320 0.23 20.51 -0.33
C ALA A 320 -0.54 19.56 -1.27
N ASP A 321 -0.36 19.78 -2.57
CA ASP A 321 -0.39 18.81 -3.66
C ASP A 321 -1.45 17.69 -3.54
N ARG A 322 -2.69 17.98 -3.96
CA ARG A 322 -3.75 16.96 -4.11
C ARG A 322 -3.44 15.95 -5.22
N GLN A 323 -2.44 16.22 -6.06
CA GLN A 323 -2.02 15.35 -7.14
C GLN A 323 -1.29 14.12 -6.58
N GLY A 324 -1.67 12.93 -7.03
CA GLY A 324 -1.10 11.66 -6.61
C GLY A 324 -1.77 11.01 -5.39
N GLN A 325 -2.76 11.66 -4.77
CA GLN A 325 -3.41 11.15 -3.53
C GLN A 325 -4.10 9.81 -3.76
N TRP A 326 -4.85 9.67 -4.85
CA TRP A 326 -5.61 8.45 -5.14
C TRP A 326 -4.72 7.36 -5.69
N LEU A 327 -3.75 7.71 -6.53
CA LEU A 327 -2.75 6.75 -7.00
C LEU A 327 -1.98 6.16 -5.81
N ARG A 328 -1.55 7.01 -4.87
CA ARG A 328 -0.92 6.59 -3.63
C ARG A 328 -1.81 5.65 -2.84
N ARG A 329 -3.08 6.02 -2.61
CA ARG A 329 -4.03 5.16 -1.89
C ARG A 329 -4.18 3.79 -2.53
N ARG A 330 -4.29 3.72 -3.86
CA ARG A 330 -4.38 2.46 -4.61
C ARG A 330 -3.12 1.63 -4.48
N ARG A 331 -1.93 2.24 -4.48
CA ARG A 331 -0.67 1.52 -4.23
C ARG A 331 -0.62 0.91 -2.83
N LEU A 332 -1.02 1.68 -1.81
CA LEU A 332 -1.07 1.21 -0.42
C LEU A 332 -2.05 0.05 -0.28
N ASP A 333 -3.31 0.25 -0.67
CA ASP A 333 -4.35 -0.77 -0.53
C ASP A 333 -4.05 -2.00 -1.40
N GLY A 334 -3.49 -1.79 -2.60
CA GLY A 334 -3.03 -2.87 -3.48
C GLY A 334 -1.94 -3.72 -2.83
N ALA A 335 -0.88 -3.09 -2.31
CA ALA A 335 0.22 -3.81 -1.66
C ALA A 335 -0.20 -4.54 -0.38
N LEU A 336 -1.18 -3.98 0.35
CA LEU A 336 -1.78 -4.58 1.54
C LEU A 336 -2.85 -5.65 1.23
N ASN A 337 -3.17 -5.90 -0.05
CA ASN A 337 -4.32 -6.72 -0.45
C ASN A 337 -5.63 -6.33 0.25
N ARG A 338 -5.81 -5.03 0.50
CA ARG A 338 -7.03 -4.51 1.12
C ARG A 338 -8.11 -4.39 0.07
N VAL A 339 -9.30 -4.91 0.38
CA VAL A 339 -10.49 -4.78 -0.44
C VAL A 339 -11.64 -4.16 0.36
N PRO A 340 -12.70 -3.65 -0.30
CA PRO A 340 -13.89 -3.15 0.37
C PRO A 340 -14.61 -4.20 1.23
N ARG A 341 -15.44 -3.74 2.17
CA ARG A 341 -16.23 -4.63 3.04
C ARG A 341 -17.14 -5.57 2.25
N ASP A 342 -17.21 -6.81 2.72
CA ASP A 342 -17.99 -7.88 2.10
C ASP A 342 -17.61 -8.16 0.63
N PHE A 343 -16.40 -7.79 0.21
CA PHE A 343 -15.95 -7.95 -1.18
C PHE A 343 -16.08 -9.41 -1.65
N TYR A 344 -15.56 -10.37 -0.88
CA TYR A 344 -15.58 -11.78 -1.29
C TYR A 344 -17.01 -12.34 -1.40
N PRO A 345 -17.90 -12.18 -0.39
CA PRO A 345 -19.29 -12.60 -0.53
C PRO A 345 -20.00 -11.97 -1.74
N ARG A 346 -19.71 -10.71 -2.07
CA ARG A 346 -20.32 -10.04 -3.23
C ARG A 346 -19.79 -10.56 -4.55
N VAL A 347 -18.47 -10.80 -4.66
CA VAL A 347 -17.87 -11.42 -5.84
C VAL A 347 -18.43 -12.83 -6.07
N TRP A 348 -18.70 -13.58 -5.00
CA TRP A 348 -19.42 -14.86 -5.09
C TRP A 348 -20.79 -14.70 -5.77
N GLY A 349 -21.56 -13.67 -5.39
CA GLY A 349 -22.86 -13.36 -6.01
C GLY A 349 -22.76 -12.90 -7.48
N VAL A 350 -21.63 -12.34 -7.91
CA VAL A 350 -21.36 -12.08 -9.34
C VAL A 350 -21.07 -13.40 -10.06
N LEU A 351 -20.24 -14.25 -9.46
CA LEU A 351 -19.82 -15.52 -10.02
C LEU A 351 -21.00 -16.48 -10.22
N GLU A 352 -22.01 -16.44 -9.34
CA GLU A 352 -23.25 -17.20 -9.54
C GLU A 352 -23.99 -16.87 -10.84
N ARG A 353 -23.78 -15.68 -11.41
CA ARG A 353 -24.55 -15.18 -12.56
C ARG A 353 -23.79 -15.18 -13.88
N CYS A 354 -22.52 -15.57 -13.88
CA CYS A 354 -21.69 -15.69 -15.08
C CYS A 354 -21.05 -17.07 -15.16
N GLN A 355 -20.52 -17.46 -16.33
CA GLN A 355 -19.80 -18.73 -16.47
C GLN A 355 -18.44 -18.71 -15.76
N GLY A 356 -17.86 -17.52 -15.57
CA GLY A 356 -16.64 -17.33 -14.82
C GLY A 356 -16.15 -15.89 -14.84
N ILE A 357 -15.17 -15.60 -14.01
CA ILE A 357 -14.51 -14.30 -13.92
C ILE A 357 -13.03 -14.51 -14.27
N ASP A 358 -12.55 -13.86 -15.32
CA ASP A 358 -11.16 -13.92 -15.77
C ASP A 358 -10.39 -12.67 -15.34
N ILE A 359 -9.29 -12.89 -14.61
CA ILE A 359 -8.38 -11.86 -14.12
C ILE A 359 -6.95 -12.32 -14.42
N ALA A 360 -6.23 -11.56 -15.23
CA ALA A 360 -4.85 -11.84 -15.62
C ALA A 360 -4.67 -13.24 -16.24
N GLY A 361 -5.65 -13.67 -17.04
CA GLY A 361 -5.68 -14.99 -17.69
C GLY A 361 -5.98 -16.16 -16.75
N LYS A 362 -6.31 -15.90 -15.48
CA LYS A 362 -6.79 -16.92 -14.54
C LYS A 362 -8.29 -16.79 -14.32
N VAL A 363 -8.99 -17.87 -14.64
CA VAL A 363 -10.45 -17.94 -14.54
C VAL A 363 -10.87 -18.51 -13.19
N LEU A 364 -11.74 -17.78 -12.49
CA LEU A 364 -12.59 -18.29 -11.42
C LEU A 364 -13.85 -18.88 -12.05
N PRO A 365 -14.03 -20.21 -12.10
CA PRO A 365 -15.20 -20.82 -12.73
C PRO A 365 -16.42 -20.77 -11.82
N GLN A 366 -17.61 -20.74 -12.42
CA GLN A 366 -18.89 -20.77 -11.69
C GLN A 366 -19.03 -21.99 -10.76
N SER A 367 -18.38 -23.12 -11.08
CA SER A 367 -18.43 -24.33 -10.25
C SER A 367 -17.97 -24.10 -8.80
N LEU A 368 -17.13 -23.09 -8.54
CA LEU A 368 -16.71 -22.71 -7.19
C LEU A 368 -17.90 -22.35 -6.28
N THR A 369 -18.99 -21.81 -6.83
CA THR A 369 -20.18 -21.47 -6.03
C THR A 369 -21.01 -22.68 -5.65
N GLN A 370 -20.84 -23.81 -6.36
CA GLN A 370 -21.47 -25.09 -6.02
C GLN A 370 -20.65 -25.86 -4.97
N GLU A 371 -19.33 -25.61 -4.92
CA GLU A 371 -18.41 -26.29 -4.01
C GLU A 371 -18.21 -25.55 -2.67
N MET A 372 -18.45 -24.23 -2.64
CA MET A 372 -18.16 -23.36 -1.50
C MET A 372 -19.24 -22.30 -1.31
N THR A 373 -19.50 -21.93 -0.06
CA THR A 373 -20.40 -20.81 0.26
C THR A 373 -19.70 -19.45 0.21
N SER A 374 -20.49 -18.38 0.07
CA SER A 374 -20.00 -17.00 -0.03
C SER A 374 -19.20 -16.52 1.18
N GLY A 375 -19.41 -17.10 2.35
CA GLY A 375 -18.73 -16.77 3.61
C GLY A 375 -17.52 -17.66 3.93
N GLU A 376 -17.20 -18.65 3.09
CA GLU A 376 -16.07 -19.55 3.33
C GLU A 376 -14.73 -18.90 3.01
N LEU A 377 -13.77 -19.04 3.93
CA LEU A 377 -12.40 -18.56 3.74
C LEU A 377 -11.74 -19.17 2.48
N LYS A 378 -12.08 -20.42 2.13
CA LYS A 378 -11.52 -21.10 0.96
C LYS A 378 -11.88 -20.39 -0.35
N PHE A 379 -13.11 -19.88 -0.47
CA PHE A 379 -13.53 -19.08 -1.62
C PHE A 379 -12.77 -17.75 -1.66
N ALA A 380 -12.72 -17.06 -0.52
CA ALA A 380 -12.04 -15.77 -0.40
C ALA A 380 -10.54 -15.87 -0.78
N LEU A 381 -9.86 -16.93 -0.33
CA LEU A 381 -8.47 -17.22 -0.70
C LEU A 381 -8.29 -17.55 -2.19
N ALA A 382 -9.28 -18.18 -2.84
CA ALA A 382 -9.23 -18.44 -4.27
C ALA A 382 -9.28 -17.12 -5.07
N VAL A 383 -10.18 -16.21 -4.71
CA VAL A 383 -10.25 -14.86 -5.31
C VAL A 383 -8.96 -14.08 -5.05
N GLU A 384 -8.45 -14.07 -3.81
CA GLU A 384 -7.21 -13.37 -3.47
C GLU A 384 -6.00 -13.95 -4.23
N THR A 385 -5.93 -15.27 -4.40
CA THR A 385 -4.86 -15.93 -5.17
C THR A 385 -4.84 -15.46 -6.61
N VAL A 386 -6.01 -15.30 -7.22
CA VAL A 386 -6.14 -14.79 -8.58
C VAL A 386 -5.75 -13.30 -8.64
N LEU A 387 -6.22 -12.45 -7.72
CA LEU A 387 -5.81 -11.04 -7.65
C LEU A 387 -4.31 -10.83 -7.41
N ASN A 388 -3.68 -11.74 -6.65
CA ASN A 388 -2.24 -11.72 -6.38
C ASN A 388 -1.37 -12.03 -7.61
N THR A 389 -1.95 -12.52 -8.71
CA THR A 389 -1.21 -12.70 -9.97
C THR A 389 -0.86 -11.37 -10.65
N ILE A 390 -1.62 -10.32 -10.34
CA ILE A 390 -1.35 -8.97 -10.83
C ILE A 390 -0.16 -8.41 -10.04
N PRO A 391 0.97 -8.06 -10.66
CA PRO A 391 2.15 -7.61 -9.91
C PRO A 391 2.03 -6.16 -9.43
N GLN A 392 1.36 -5.28 -10.19
CA GLN A 392 1.27 -3.86 -9.84
C GLN A 392 0.11 -3.59 -8.86
N PRO A 393 0.37 -3.03 -7.67
CA PRO A 393 -0.65 -2.85 -6.64
C PRO A 393 -1.76 -1.87 -7.07
N GLU A 394 -1.42 -0.79 -7.77
CA GLU A 394 -2.42 0.17 -8.27
C GLU A 394 -3.37 -0.45 -9.30
N TYR A 395 -2.87 -1.35 -10.16
CA TYR A 395 -3.70 -2.06 -11.14
C TYR A 395 -4.60 -3.08 -10.47
N ARG A 396 -4.08 -3.81 -9.48
CA ARG A 396 -4.88 -4.72 -8.64
C ARG A 396 -6.08 -4.00 -8.03
N GLN A 397 -5.92 -2.76 -7.56
CA GLN A 397 -7.03 -1.97 -7.02
C GLN A 397 -8.06 -1.55 -8.07
N LEU A 398 -7.65 -1.20 -9.29
CA LEU A 398 -8.63 -0.94 -10.36
C LEU A 398 -9.45 -2.19 -10.73
N ILE A 399 -8.84 -3.38 -10.67
CA ILE A 399 -9.55 -4.65 -10.86
C ILE A 399 -10.56 -4.89 -9.73
N VAL A 400 -10.18 -4.59 -8.48
CA VAL A 400 -11.11 -4.62 -7.34
C VAL A 400 -12.27 -3.64 -7.54
N GLU A 401 -12.02 -2.41 -7.99
CA GLU A 401 -13.06 -1.42 -8.30
C GLU A 401 -13.99 -1.89 -9.44
N ALA A 402 -13.45 -2.48 -10.49
CA ALA A 402 -14.24 -3.05 -11.58
C ALA A 402 -15.13 -4.21 -11.11
N LEU A 403 -14.61 -5.10 -10.26
CA LEU A 403 -15.39 -6.15 -9.61
C LEU A 403 -16.51 -5.56 -8.76
N MET A 404 -16.23 -4.51 -7.98
CA MET A 404 -17.26 -3.82 -7.18
C MET A 404 -18.38 -3.23 -8.04
N VAL A 405 -18.11 -2.77 -9.26
CA VAL A 405 -19.18 -2.36 -10.17
C VAL A 405 -20.03 -3.56 -10.61
N LEU A 406 -19.40 -4.68 -10.94
CA LEU A 406 -20.13 -5.92 -11.27
C LEU A 406 -20.99 -6.43 -10.11
N THR A 407 -20.53 -6.26 -8.85
CA THR A 407 -21.34 -6.62 -7.69
C THR A 407 -22.61 -5.81 -7.62
N LEU A 408 -22.58 -4.51 -7.97
CA LEU A 408 -23.79 -3.68 -8.02
C LEU A 408 -24.77 -4.19 -9.08
N VAL A 409 -24.29 -4.58 -10.26
CA VAL A 409 -25.14 -5.15 -11.33
C VAL A 409 -25.86 -6.41 -10.84
N SER A 410 -25.15 -7.27 -10.10
CA SER A 410 -25.73 -8.48 -9.49
C SER A 410 -26.71 -8.13 -8.36
N GLU A 411 -26.32 -7.31 -7.39
CA GLU A 411 -27.13 -6.93 -6.23
C GLU A 411 -28.47 -6.27 -6.63
N TYR A 412 -28.46 -5.41 -7.65
CA TYR A 412 -29.66 -4.74 -8.15
C TYR A 412 -30.48 -5.56 -9.16
N ASN A 413 -30.09 -6.81 -9.42
CA ASN A 413 -30.78 -7.70 -10.38
C ASN A 413 -31.01 -7.06 -11.75
N VAL A 414 -30.04 -6.28 -12.23
CA VAL A 414 -30.17 -5.56 -13.51
C VAL A 414 -30.31 -6.54 -14.68
N ALA A 415 -29.69 -7.72 -14.58
CA ALA A 415 -29.86 -8.82 -15.52
C ALA A 415 -29.95 -10.17 -14.77
N PRO A 416 -30.73 -11.14 -15.28
CA PRO A 416 -30.84 -12.49 -14.69
C PRO A 416 -29.55 -13.31 -14.82
N SER A 417 -28.75 -13.05 -15.86
CA SER A 417 -27.42 -13.62 -16.05
C SER A 417 -26.52 -12.56 -16.69
N LEU A 418 -25.25 -12.56 -16.29
CA LEU A 418 -24.18 -11.73 -16.85
C LEU A 418 -23.50 -12.40 -18.05
N GLY A 419 -23.96 -13.58 -18.46
CA GLY A 419 -23.49 -14.28 -19.66
C GLY A 419 -22.23 -15.13 -19.43
N GLY A 420 -21.30 -15.04 -20.37
CA GLY A 420 -20.11 -15.88 -20.46
C GLY A 420 -19.04 -15.56 -19.41
N VAL A 421 -17.78 -15.83 -19.76
CA VAL A 421 -16.64 -15.47 -18.92
C VAL A 421 -16.39 -13.97 -19.03
N ILE A 422 -16.40 -13.26 -17.90
CA ILE A 422 -16.18 -11.81 -17.85
C ILE A 422 -14.69 -11.53 -17.71
N GLN A 423 -14.10 -10.87 -18.70
CA GLN A 423 -12.70 -10.43 -18.66
C GLN A 423 -12.59 -9.08 -17.96
N VAL A 424 -12.18 -9.08 -16.70
CA VAL A 424 -12.19 -7.87 -15.86
C VAL A 424 -11.17 -6.83 -16.34
N GLU A 425 -10.01 -7.29 -16.83
CA GLU A 425 -8.99 -6.41 -17.41
C GLU A 425 -9.53 -5.62 -18.61
N HIS A 426 -10.33 -6.27 -19.46
CA HIS A 426 -10.95 -5.63 -20.62
C HIS A 426 -11.87 -4.48 -20.19
N LEU A 427 -12.65 -4.66 -19.12
CA LEU A 427 -13.50 -3.60 -18.55
C LEU A 427 -12.67 -2.40 -18.07
N VAL A 428 -11.55 -2.65 -17.38
CA VAL A 428 -10.64 -1.59 -16.91
C VAL A 428 -10.01 -0.84 -18.09
N HIS A 429 -9.64 -1.54 -19.16
CA HIS A 429 -9.11 -0.91 -20.38
C HIS A 429 -10.16 -0.05 -21.09
N ILE A 430 -11.39 -0.54 -21.26
CA ILE A 430 -12.49 0.25 -21.83
C ILE A 430 -12.77 1.48 -20.97
N ALA A 431 -12.79 1.33 -19.64
CA ALA A 431 -12.98 2.46 -18.73
C ALA A 431 -11.90 3.53 -18.90
N ASN A 432 -10.64 3.12 -19.02
CA ASN A 432 -9.53 4.03 -19.30
C ASN A 432 -9.66 4.69 -20.69
N GLU A 433 -10.10 3.98 -21.72
CA GLU A 433 -10.36 4.58 -23.05
C GLU A 433 -11.46 5.64 -23.00
N LEU A 434 -12.59 5.34 -22.36
CA LEU A 434 -13.68 6.29 -22.15
C LEU A 434 -13.23 7.51 -21.35
N PHE A 435 -12.37 7.32 -20.34
CA PHE A 435 -11.75 8.40 -19.59
C PHE A 435 -10.90 9.29 -20.50
N LEU A 436 -9.99 8.71 -21.29
CA LEU A 436 -9.14 9.47 -22.20
C LEU A 436 -9.94 10.23 -23.25
N ASP A 437 -11.02 9.65 -23.77
CA ASP A 437 -11.91 10.32 -24.72
C ASP A 437 -12.60 11.55 -24.12
N ASP A 438 -13.04 11.47 -22.87
CA ASP A 438 -13.63 12.62 -22.20
C ASP A 438 -12.59 13.66 -21.81
N GLN A 439 -11.40 13.24 -21.38
CA GLN A 439 -10.27 14.14 -21.12
C GLN A 439 -9.88 14.96 -22.36
N MET A 440 -9.92 14.37 -23.55
CA MET A 440 -9.72 15.11 -24.81
C MET A 440 -10.82 16.15 -25.07
N LYS A 441 -12.08 15.85 -24.70
CA LYS A 441 -13.21 16.77 -24.93
C LYS A 441 -13.22 17.95 -23.96
N CYS A 442 -12.78 17.74 -22.72
CA CYS A 442 -12.78 18.76 -21.68
C CYS A 442 -11.41 19.43 -21.45
N ASP A 443 -10.41 19.09 -22.27
CA ASP A 443 -9.01 19.53 -22.09
C ASP A 443 -8.47 19.27 -20.67
N GLY A 444 -8.71 18.04 -20.17
CA GLY A 444 -8.29 17.62 -18.84
C GLY A 444 -6.81 17.21 -18.77
N ASP A 445 -6.27 17.06 -17.56
CA ASP A 445 -4.83 16.82 -17.31
C ASP A 445 -4.23 15.65 -18.09
N ALA A 446 -5.02 14.63 -18.43
CA ALA A 446 -4.51 13.51 -19.22
C ALA A 446 -4.08 13.92 -20.65
N THR A 447 -4.46 15.10 -21.16
CA THR A 447 -3.99 15.63 -22.47
C THR A 447 -2.49 15.92 -22.46
N LEU A 448 -1.91 16.15 -21.27
CA LEU A 448 -0.47 16.28 -21.06
C LEU A 448 0.30 14.99 -21.39
N CYS A 449 -0.38 13.84 -21.43
CA CYS A 449 0.23 12.55 -21.73
C CYS A 449 -0.58 11.68 -22.72
N CYS A 450 -1.58 10.95 -22.23
CA CYS A 450 -2.21 9.82 -22.95
C CYS A 450 -3.48 10.20 -23.71
N ALA A 451 -4.15 11.29 -23.32
CA ALA A 451 -5.37 11.77 -23.97
C ALA A 451 -5.02 12.58 -25.22
N LYS A 452 -4.50 11.86 -26.22
CA LYS A 452 -4.11 12.37 -27.54
C LYS A 452 -4.65 11.42 -28.62
N PRO A 453 -4.84 11.92 -29.87
CA PRO A 453 -5.11 11.06 -31.01
C PRO A 453 -4.11 9.90 -31.07
N LYS A 454 -4.57 8.69 -31.42
CA LYS A 454 -3.74 7.46 -31.34
C LYS A 454 -2.40 7.59 -32.08
N GLU A 455 -2.38 8.33 -33.18
CA GLU A 455 -1.19 8.61 -34.01
C GLU A 455 -0.14 9.50 -33.32
N LEU A 456 -0.58 10.32 -32.37
CA LEU A 456 0.25 11.27 -31.61
C LEU A 456 0.62 10.77 -30.22
N ARG A 457 0.23 9.52 -29.87
CA ARG A 457 0.59 8.91 -28.59
C ARG A 457 2.05 8.47 -28.65
N GLU A 458 2.89 9.29 -28.05
CA GLU A 458 4.28 8.95 -27.80
C GLU A 458 4.39 7.86 -26.73
N MET A 459 5.35 6.95 -26.91
CA MET A 459 5.72 5.95 -25.91
C MET A 459 7.05 6.33 -25.28
N SER A 460 7.23 5.90 -24.02
CA SER A 460 8.53 5.97 -23.36
C SER A 460 9.56 5.14 -24.14
N LYS A 461 10.84 5.50 -24.00
CA LYS A 461 11.99 4.77 -24.59
C LYS A 461 12.03 3.29 -24.21
N MET A 462 11.33 2.90 -23.14
CA MET A 462 11.24 1.53 -22.63
C MET A 462 9.96 0.79 -23.07
N GLY A 463 9.18 1.34 -23.99
CA GLY A 463 7.94 0.71 -24.48
C GLY A 463 6.73 0.85 -23.54
N GLY A 464 6.81 1.71 -22.51
CA GLY A 464 5.68 2.04 -21.63
C GLY A 464 4.98 3.35 -22.00
N LEU A 465 3.91 3.70 -21.28
CA LEU A 465 3.27 5.02 -21.40
C LEU A 465 4.21 6.13 -20.92
N LEU A 466 4.15 7.30 -21.56
CA LEU A 466 4.95 8.48 -21.15
C LEU A 466 4.69 8.89 -19.70
N CYS A 467 3.44 8.79 -19.25
CA CYS A 467 3.07 9.11 -17.89
C CYS A 467 3.53 8.06 -16.86
N GLY A 468 4.16 6.95 -17.26
CA GLY A 468 4.58 5.90 -16.34
C GLY A 468 3.44 5.04 -15.78
N GLY A 469 2.24 5.12 -16.39
CA GLY A 469 1.09 4.33 -15.98
C GLY A 469 1.29 2.83 -16.18
N ALA A 470 1.02 2.04 -15.14
CA ALA A 470 1.11 0.59 -15.15
C ALA A 470 0.05 -0.05 -16.06
N ALA A 471 0.32 -1.27 -16.55
CA ALA A 471 -0.61 -2.06 -17.36
C ALA A 471 -1.26 -1.29 -18.52
N TYR A 472 -0.54 -0.32 -19.12
CA TYR A 472 -1.06 0.56 -20.19
C TYR A 472 -2.32 1.35 -19.82
N ILE A 473 -2.54 1.61 -18.53
CA ILE A 473 -3.58 2.50 -18.00
C ILE A 473 -2.95 3.86 -17.68
N CYS A 474 -3.64 4.95 -18.03
CA CYS A 474 -3.13 6.31 -17.81
C CYS A 474 -2.90 6.60 -16.32
N GLN A 475 -1.79 7.25 -15.97
CA GLN A 475 -1.49 7.63 -14.59
C GLN A 475 -2.57 8.54 -13.99
N HIS A 476 -3.15 9.45 -14.78
CA HIS A 476 -4.25 10.31 -14.32
C HIS A 476 -5.53 9.54 -14.02
N PHE A 477 -5.76 8.39 -14.69
CA PHE A 477 -6.89 7.53 -14.35
C PHE A 477 -6.65 6.85 -13.00
N TYR A 478 -5.43 6.36 -12.75
CA TYR A 478 -5.05 5.86 -11.42
C TYR A 478 -5.08 6.92 -10.32
N ASP A 479 -5.03 8.20 -10.66
CA ASP A 479 -5.10 9.30 -9.72
C ASP A 479 -6.48 9.97 -9.65
N SER A 480 -7.45 9.44 -10.40
CA SER A 480 -8.84 9.91 -10.33
C SER A 480 -9.53 9.34 -9.10
N ALA A 481 -10.36 10.14 -8.44
CA ALA A 481 -11.17 9.69 -7.32
C ALA A 481 -12.06 8.50 -7.72
N PRO A 482 -12.43 7.59 -6.80
CA PRO A 482 -13.38 6.52 -7.10
C PRO A 482 -14.74 7.05 -7.54
N SER A 483 -15.23 8.11 -6.89
CA SER A 483 -16.52 8.74 -7.14
C SER A 483 -16.39 10.07 -7.91
N GLY A 484 -17.53 10.57 -8.42
CA GLY A 484 -17.60 11.82 -9.18
C GLY A 484 -17.78 11.59 -10.68
N CYS A 485 -18.06 12.67 -11.42
CA CYS A 485 -18.34 12.60 -12.86
C CYS A 485 -17.15 12.08 -13.68
N TYR A 486 -15.92 12.38 -13.25
CA TYR A 486 -14.68 11.87 -13.83
C TYR A 486 -14.03 10.77 -12.97
N GLY A 487 -14.77 10.19 -12.03
CA GLY A 487 -14.25 9.17 -11.12
C GLY A 487 -14.12 7.79 -11.77
N THR A 488 -13.22 6.95 -11.26
CA THR A 488 -12.95 5.63 -11.84
C THR A 488 -14.20 4.74 -11.85
N MET A 489 -15.01 4.72 -10.79
CA MET A 489 -16.24 3.92 -10.72
C MET A 489 -17.26 4.34 -11.79
N THR A 490 -17.33 5.62 -12.15
CA THR A 490 -18.20 6.12 -13.22
C THR A 490 -17.77 5.55 -14.57
N TYR A 491 -16.47 5.54 -14.86
CA TYR A 491 -15.95 4.97 -16.10
C TYR A 491 -16.05 3.44 -16.13
N MET A 492 -15.83 2.76 -15.00
CA MET A 492 -16.07 1.33 -14.87
C MET A 492 -17.55 0.99 -15.12
N THR A 493 -18.47 1.80 -14.59
CA THR A 493 -19.92 1.61 -14.82
C THR A 493 -20.28 1.76 -16.29
N ARG A 494 -19.72 2.77 -16.97
CA ARG A 494 -19.91 2.93 -18.42
C ARG A 494 -19.28 1.80 -19.22
N ALA A 495 -18.10 1.33 -18.84
CA ALA A 495 -17.44 0.19 -19.48
C ALA A 495 -18.30 -1.07 -19.36
N VAL A 496 -18.81 -1.37 -18.16
CA VAL A 496 -19.73 -2.49 -17.92
C VAL A 496 -21.00 -2.37 -18.78
N ALA A 497 -21.61 -1.19 -18.84
CA ALA A 497 -22.81 -0.93 -19.66
C ALA A 497 -22.59 -1.13 -21.17
N VAL A 498 -21.38 -0.82 -21.67
CA VAL A 498 -21.04 -0.98 -23.10
C VAL A 498 -20.61 -2.42 -23.42
N THR A 499 -20.01 -3.12 -22.47
CA THR A 499 -19.38 -4.43 -22.71
C THR A 499 -20.33 -5.60 -22.44
N LEU A 500 -21.20 -5.49 -21.44
CA LEU A 500 -22.13 -6.57 -21.12
C LEU A 500 -23.38 -6.50 -22.00
N ASP A 501 -23.51 -7.46 -22.92
CA ASP A 501 -24.67 -7.57 -23.82
C ASP A 501 -26.01 -7.85 -23.09
N CYS A 502 -25.96 -8.26 -21.82
CA CYS A 502 -27.14 -8.54 -21.02
C CYS A 502 -27.81 -7.28 -20.45
N LEU A 503 -27.20 -6.10 -20.62
CA LEU A 503 -27.74 -4.83 -20.15
C LEU A 503 -28.58 -4.15 -21.24
N PRO A 504 -29.69 -3.48 -20.89
CA PRO A 504 -30.52 -2.76 -21.86
C PRO A 504 -29.69 -1.69 -22.57
N LYS A 505 -29.78 -1.63 -23.90
CA LYS A 505 -29.01 -0.65 -24.68
C LYS A 505 -29.67 0.73 -24.57
N GLN A 506 -28.88 1.77 -24.81
CA GLN A 506 -29.25 3.18 -24.62
C GLN A 506 -30.66 3.48 -25.20
N GLY A 507 -31.62 3.82 -24.33
CA GLY A 507 -33.02 4.06 -24.69
C GLY A 507 -34.05 3.06 -24.14
N GLU A 508 -33.63 1.97 -23.49
CA GLU A 508 -34.54 0.94 -22.93
C GLU A 508 -34.75 1.04 -21.40
N LEU A 509 -34.09 1.98 -20.72
CA LEU A 509 -34.22 2.20 -19.27
C LEU A 509 -34.98 3.49 -18.99
N ASP A 510 -36.27 3.37 -18.65
CA ASP A 510 -36.98 4.43 -17.94
C ASP A 510 -36.46 4.45 -16.49
N CYS A 511 -35.55 5.37 -16.19
CA CYS A 511 -35.18 5.66 -14.80
C CYS A 511 -36.36 6.36 -14.11
N THR A 512 -37.33 5.59 -13.62
CA THR A 512 -38.28 6.08 -12.62
C THR A 512 -37.55 6.20 -11.29
N ILE A 513 -37.00 7.38 -11.01
CA ILE A 513 -36.64 7.77 -9.65
C ILE A 513 -37.97 7.88 -8.88
N SER A 514 -38.24 6.95 -7.97
CA SER A 514 -39.34 7.02 -7.00
C SER A 514 -38.84 7.51 -5.65
#